data_AF-E9GR23-F1
#
_entry.id   AF-E9GR23-F1
#
_cell.length_a   1.000
_cell.length_b   1.000
_cell.length_c   1.000
_cell.angle_alpha   90.00
_cell.angle_beta   90.00
_cell.angle_gamma   90.00
#
_symmetry.space_group_name_H-M   'P 1'
#
loop_
_entity.id
_entity.type
_entity.pdbx_description
1 polymer ?
#
loop_
_entity_poly.entity_id
_entity_poly.type
_entity_poly.pdbx_seq_one_letter_code
_entity_poly.pdbx_strand_id
1 'polypeptide(L)'
;MCGLMSILAGRRWNSTLTIGHWHSWKKDGLDIQDIVWPGHSHVPPENGPDKFHLKVAFLEEPPFISIVPPDPVSGRYPVSHGVPCRVGNHVPLNGETDPGLFPARNVTQCCSGFCIDLLEKFSDDLGFTYELIRVDDPKYGTHQNGRWNGLMGALANRRVDMVMTSLTVNAEREHVADFKIPFMEAGIAILVAKRTGIISPTAFLVRCCFSVGPHRAVRYGILASRRRRCHSSIAALAIFLFKWLSPSGYNMQASVNIDCPKGFTSRFISNVWATFAVVFLAIYTANLAANMITREEFYDLSGVEDPRLMSPKSHEPPFRFGTVSNTHTEATILRHYKEMHYHMRNYNLNEIRAGIKAVKRG
;
A
#
# COMPACT_ATOMS: atom_id res chain seq x y z
N MET A 1 55.87 0.68 -30.25
CA MET A 1 55.19 -0.62 -29.98
C MET A 1 54.06 -0.74 -30.99
N CYS A 2 54.16 -1.65 -31.96
CA CYS A 2 53.10 -1.89 -32.94
C CYS A 2 52.07 -2.85 -32.32
N GLY A 3 50.84 -2.38 -32.10
CA GLY A 3 49.73 -3.24 -31.67
C GLY A 3 49.10 -3.92 -32.88
N LEU A 4 49.16 -5.26 -32.92
CA LEU A 4 48.40 -6.08 -33.86
C LEU A 4 46.96 -6.17 -33.36
N MET A 5 46.00 -5.68 -34.15
CA MET A 5 44.58 -5.90 -33.88
C MET A 5 44.14 -7.21 -34.54
N SER A 6 44.03 -8.28 -33.74
CA SER A 6 43.51 -9.58 -34.19
C SER A 6 42.03 -9.71 -33.83
N ILE A 7 41.16 -9.75 -34.84
CA ILE A 7 39.74 -10.07 -34.67
C ILE A 7 39.62 -11.60 -34.78
N LEU A 8 39.41 -12.27 -33.65
CA LEU A 8 39.25 -13.73 -33.59
C LEU A 8 37.77 -14.08 -33.64
N ALA A 9 37.32 -14.71 -34.74
CA ALA A 9 36.01 -15.33 -34.86
C ALA A 9 36.12 -16.79 -35.35
N GLY A 10 36.02 -17.72 -34.40
CA GLY A 10 35.09 -18.86 -34.41
C GLY A 10 35.16 -19.97 -35.47
N ARG A 11 36.04 -19.94 -36.48
CA ARG A 11 36.34 -21.12 -37.33
C ARG A 11 37.84 -21.24 -37.50
N ARG A 12 38.33 -22.48 -37.61
CA ARG A 12 39.76 -22.78 -37.80
C ARG A 12 40.21 -22.22 -39.15
N TRP A 13 40.70 -20.99 -39.17
CA TRP A 13 41.26 -20.34 -40.36
C TRP A 13 42.70 -20.83 -40.55
N ASN A 14 42.99 -21.46 -41.69
CA ASN A 14 44.30 -22.02 -42.00
C ASN A 14 45.38 -20.95 -42.31
N SER A 15 45.04 -19.66 -42.24
CA SER A 15 46.01 -18.56 -42.40
C SER A 15 45.48 -17.29 -41.75
N THR A 16 46.30 -16.64 -40.93
CA THR A 16 46.09 -15.25 -40.52
C THR A 16 46.65 -14.33 -41.61
N LEU A 17 45.80 -13.50 -42.21
CA LEU A 17 46.21 -12.47 -43.17
C LEU A 17 46.38 -11.14 -42.42
N THR A 18 47.51 -10.47 -42.65
CA THR A 18 47.73 -9.13 -42.06
C THR A 18 47.07 -8.09 -42.96
N ILE A 19 46.02 -7.44 -42.44
CA ILE A 19 45.17 -6.52 -43.21
C ILE A 19 45.77 -5.11 -43.29
N GLY A 20 46.68 -4.74 -42.38
CA GLY A 20 47.28 -3.41 -42.41
C GLY A 20 48.26 -3.14 -41.29
N HIS A 21 48.93 -1.99 -41.38
CA HIS A 21 49.88 -1.48 -40.38
C HIS A 21 49.42 -0.13 -39.83
N TRP A 22 49.38 -0.02 -38.50
CA TRP A 22 49.11 1.25 -37.82
C TRP A 22 50.40 1.90 -37.33
N HIS A 23 50.71 3.06 -37.89
CA HIS A 23 51.84 3.90 -37.54
C HIS A 23 51.41 5.01 -36.58
N SER A 24 51.60 4.78 -35.28
CA SER A 24 51.18 5.68 -34.19
C SER A 24 51.73 7.13 -34.26
N TRP A 25 52.73 7.40 -35.09
CA TRP A 25 53.44 8.67 -35.17
C TRP A 25 53.05 9.55 -36.38
N LYS A 26 52.18 9.05 -37.28
CA LYS A 26 51.62 9.82 -38.40
C LYS A 26 50.15 10.16 -38.11
N LYS A 27 49.72 11.38 -38.47
CA LYS A 27 48.30 11.79 -38.34
C LYS A 27 47.36 10.88 -39.12
N ASP A 28 47.78 10.43 -40.29
CA ASP A 28 47.12 9.41 -41.12
C ASP A 28 48.03 8.17 -41.23
N GLY A 29 48.26 7.51 -40.10
CA GLY A 29 49.21 6.39 -40.00
C GLY A 29 48.66 5.02 -40.37
N LEU A 30 47.44 4.95 -40.93
CA LEU A 30 46.75 3.70 -41.19
C LEU A 30 46.92 3.28 -42.64
N ASP A 31 47.74 2.26 -42.87
CA ASP A 31 47.87 1.61 -44.16
C ASP A 31 47.04 0.30 -44.12
N ILE A 32 45.92 0.26 -44.84
CA ILE A 32 44.97 -0.86 -44.88
C ILE A 32 44.92 -1.43 -46.30
N GLN A 33 45.06 -2.76 -46.40
CA GLN A 33 44.76 -3.54 -47.59
C GLN A 33 43.25 -3.78 -47.74
N ASP A 34 42.79 -4.02 -48.96
CA ASP A 34 41.38 -4.22 -49.28
C ASP A 34 40.69 -5.26 -48.36
N ILE A 35 39.63 -4.84 -47.68
CA ILE A 35 38.91 -5.66 -46.69
C ILE A 35 37.71 -6.29 -47.38
N VAL A 36 37.72 -7.62 -47.45
CA VAL A 36 36.57 -8.39 -47.95
C VAL A 36 35.71 -8.82 -46.75
N TRP A 37 34.49 -8.30 -46.69
CA TRP A 37 33.51 -8.64 -45.66
C TRP A 37 32.88 -10.02 -45.92
N PRO A 38 32.30 -10.67 -44.89
CA PRO A 38 31.57 -11.92 -45.08
C PRO A 38 30.52 -11.78 -46.20
N GLY A 39 30.57 -12.67 -47.18
CA GLY A 39 29.75 -12.57 -48.41
C GLY A 39 30.45 -11.96 -49.63
N HIS A 40 31.78 -11.80 -49.59
CA HIS A 40 32.60 -11.28 -50.69
C HIS A 40 32.28 -9.83 -51.11
N SER A 41 31.73 -9.03 -50.17
CA SER A 41 31.48 -7.60 -50.38
C SER A 41 32.69 -6.76 -49.96
N HIS A 42 33.04 -5.75 -50.75
CA HIS A 42 34.03 -4.72 -50.40
C HIS A 42 33.46 -3.61 -49.51
N VAL A 43 32.12 -3.55 -49.41
CA VAL A 43 31.41 -2.59 -48.55
C VAL A 43 31.08 -3.27 -47.23
N PRO A 44 31.31 -2.62 -46.08
CA PRO A 44 30.84 -3.14 -44.81
C PRO A 44 29.34 -3.44 -44.89
N PRO A 45 28.85 -4.51 -44.27
CA PRO A 45 27.42 -4.81 -44.29
C PRO A 45 26.62 -3.59 -43.83
N GLU A 46 25.73 -3.08 -44.68
CA GLU A 46 24.89 -1.89 -44.43
C GLU A 46 23.89 -2.09 -43.30
N ASN A 47 23.65 -3.35 -42.91
CA ASN A 47 22.79 -3.68 -41.80
C ASN A 47 23.48 -3.26 -40.50
N GLY A 48 23.21 -2.03 -40.08
CA GLY A 48 23.22 -1.69 -38.65
C GLY A 48 22.40 -2.72 -37.87
N PRO A 49 22.60 -2.83 -36.55
CA PRO A 49 21.90 -3.84 -35.76
C PRO A 49 20.40 -3.81 -36.07
N ASP A 50 19.86 -4.96 -36.49
CA ASP A 50 18.43 -5.20 -36.68
C ASP A 50 17.67 -4.57 -35.51
N LYS A 51 16.53 -3.93 -35.79
CA LYS A 51 15.65 -3.26 -34.81
C LYS A 51 15.77 -3.92 -33.43
N PHE A 52 16.34 -3.22 -32.46
CA PHE A 52 16.68 -3.80 -31.16
C PHE A 52 15.46 -4.50 -30.56
N HIS A 53 15.57 -5.81 -30.33
CA HIS A 53 14.54 -6.61 -29.68
C HIS A 53 14.84 -6.72 -28.20
N LEU A 54 14.01 -6.13 -27.35
CA LEU A 54 14.24 -6.03 -25.92
C LEU A 54 13.37 -7.00 -25.12
N LYS A 55 13.99 -7.66 -24.13
CA LYS A 55 13.25 -8.45 -23.14
C LYS A 55 12.89 -7.56 -21.95
N VAL A 56 11.60 -7.30 -21.77
CA VAL A 56 11.09 -6.42 -20.73
C VAL A 56 10.43 -7.23 -19.63
N ALA A 57 10.98 -7.16 -18.42
CA ALA A 57 10.39 -7.79 -17.25
C ALA A 57 9.40 -6.87 -16.53
N PHE A 58 8.34 -7.45 -16.01
CA PHE A 58 7.34 -6.73 -15.21
C PHE A 58 6.85 -7.54 -14.01
N LEU A 59 6.20 -6.83 -13.07
CA LEU A 59 5.50 -7.38 -11.93
C LEU A 59 4.03 -6.96 -12.00
N GLU A 60 3.12 -7.87 -11.63
CA GLU A 60 1.67 -7.59 -11.56
C GLU A 60 1.36 -6.65 -10.38
N GLU A 61 0.93 -5.43 -10.67
CA GLU A 61 0.50 -4.46 -9.68
C GLU A 61 -0.55 -3.51 -10.28
N PRO A 62 -1.84 -3.73 -10.00
CA PRO A 62 -2.86 -2.78 -10.42
C PRO A 62 -2.75 -1.47 -9.61
N PRO A 63 -2.86 -0.28 -10.24
CA PRO A 63 -3.29 -0.02 -11.63
C PRO A 63 -2.16 0.08 -12.67
N PHE A 64 -0.89 -0.11 -12.30
CA PHE A 64 0.25 0.04 -13.21
C PHE A 64 0.30 -1.04 -14.28
N ILE A 65 0.18 -2.31 -13.87
CA ILE A 65 0.15 -3.47 -14.76
C ILE A 65 -0.83 -4.48 -14.20
N SER A 66 -1.82 -4.80 -14.99
CA SER A 66 -2.83 -5.81 -14.71
C SER A 66 -2.78 -6.89 -15.79
N ILE A 67 -3.00 -8.13 -15.35
CA ILE A 67 -3.03 -9.29 -16.25
C ILE A 67 -4.49 -9.72 -16.37
N VAL A 68 -4.96 -9.80 -17.61
CA VAL A 68 -6.32 -10.23 -17.94
C VAL A 68 -6.22 -11.45 -18.85
N PRO A 69 -6.93 -12.55 -18.55
CA PRO A 69 -6.98 -13.68 -19.48
C PRO A 69 -7.65 -13.25 -20.80
N PRO A 70 -7.21 -13.76 -21.95
CA PRO A 70 -7.90 -13.52 -23.21
C PRO A 70 -9.31 -14.14 -23.17
N ASP A 71 -10.24 -13.54 -23.93
CA ASP A 71 -11.60 -14.08 -24.01
C ASP A 71 -11.58 -15.50 -24.60
N PRO A 72 -12.23 -16.48 -23.94
CA PRO A 72 -12.14 -17.90 -24.31
C PRO A 72 -12.79 -18.22 -25.66
N VAL A 73 -13.66 -17.34 -26.17
CA VAL A 73 -14.43 -17.56 -27.40
C VAL A 73 -13.83 -16.81 -28.58
N SER A 74 -13.47 -15.54 -28.40
CA SER A 74 -12.97 -14.69 -29.48
C SER A 74 -11.45 -14.81 -29.65
N GLY A 75 -10.73 -15.29 -28.62
CA GLY A 75 -9.28 -15.21 -28.54
C GLY A 75 -8.76 -13.77 -28.59
N ARG A 76 -9.64 -12.77 -28.54
CA ARG A 76 -9.32 -11.35 -28.57
C ARG A 76 -9.16 -10.83 -27.16
N TYR A 77 -8.41 -9.75 -27.06
CA TYR A 77 -8.16 -9.07 -25.81
C TYR A 77 -9.36 -8.18 -25.46
N PRO A 78 -9.91 -8.28 -24.24
CA PRO A 78 -11.06 -7.47 -23.83
C PRO A 78 -10.72 -5.97 -23.66
N VAL A 79 -9.44 -5.60 -23.70
CA VAL A 79 -8.94 -4.23 -23.54
C VAL A 79 -8.32 -3.74 -24.85
N SER A 80 -8.67 -2.53 -25.30
CA SER A 80 -8.22 -1.96 -26.58
C SER A 80 -6.71 -1.71 -26.68
N HIS A 81 -6.02 -1.57 -25.54
CA HIS A 81 -4.57 -1.35 -25.42
C HIS A 81 -3.85 -2.53 -24.74
N GLY A 82 -4.43 -3.73 -24.83
CA GLY A 82 -3.83 -4.94 -24.26
C GLY A 82 -2.72 -5.51 -25.14
N VAL A 83 -1.53 -5.69 -24.56
CA VAL A 83 -0.38 -6.31 -25.26
C VAL A 83 -0.15 -7.75 -24.77
N PRO A 84 0.33 -8.66 -25.63
CA PRO A 84 0.63 -10.02 -25.22
C PRO A 84 1.85 -10.06 -24.30
N CYS A 85 1.72 -10.75 -23.17
CA CYS A 85 2.79 -10.96 -22.21
C CYS A 85 2.93 -12.44 -21.85
N ARG A 86 4.16 -12.90 -21.68
CA ARG A 86 4.46 -14.27 -21.26
C ARG A 86 4.39 -14.35 -19.75
N VAL A 87 3.47 -15.16 -19.27
CA VAL A 87 3.31 -15.45 -17.84
C VAL A 87 3.82 -16.87 -17.62
N GLY A 88 4.88 -16.99 -16.82
CA GLY A 88 5.34 -18.29 -16.33
C GLY A 88 4.26 -18.95 -15.47
N ASN A 89 4.36 -20.27 -15.28
CA ASN A 89 3.34 -21.03 -14.54
C ASN A 89 3.01 -20.36 -13.20
N HIS A 90 1.75 -19.96 -13.02
CA HIS A 90 1.17 -19.81 -11.71
C HIS A 90 1.27 -21.17 -11.01
N VAL A 91 1.93 -21.22 -9.85
CA VAL A 91 1.51 -22.18 -8.83
C VAL A 91 0.17 -21.63 -8.33
N PRO A 92 -0.98 -22.28 -8.62
CA PRO A 92 -2.23 -21.85 -8.02
C PRO A 92 -2.10 -21.89 -6.49
N LEU A 93 -2.62 -20.85 -5.84
CA LEU A 93 -2.65 -20.66 -4.37
C LEU A 93 -3.44 -21.73 -3.60
N ASN A 94 -4.02 -22.70 -4.31
CA ASN A 94 -4.66 -23.88 -3.75
C ASN A 94 -3.78 -25.06 -4.13
N GLY A 95 -3.18 -25.73 -3.14
CA GLY A 95 -2.28 -26.87 -3.32
C GLY A 95 -2.95 -28.13 -3.90
N GLU A 96 -3.70 -28.00 -4.98
CA GLU A 96 -4.07 -29.09 -5.87
C GLU A 96 -3.05 -29.12 -7.01
N THR A 97 -1.93 -29.78 -6.73
CA THR A 97 -1.13 -30.40 -7.79
C THR A 97 -1.96 -31.51 -8.40
N ASP A 98 -2.51 -31.28 -9.59
CA ASP A 98 -2.71 -32.36 -10.56
C ASP A 98 -1.37 -32.57 -11.28
N PRO A 99 -0.53 -33.54 -10.84
CA PRO A 99 0.77 -33.75 -11.43
C PRO A 99 0.57 -34.68 -12.62
N GLY A 100 0.20 -34.16 -13.80
CA GLY A 100 0.01 -35.08 -14.91
C GLY A 100 -0.43 -34.65 -16.30
N LEU A 101 -0.68 -33.37 -16.64
CA LEU A 101 -1.24 -33.13 -18.00
C LEU A 101 -0.71 -31.95 -18.82
N PHE A 102 0.17 -31.08 -18.33
CA PHE A 102 0.71 -30.02 -19.19
C PHE A 102 2.22 -29.84 -19.00
N PRO A 103 3.06 -30.05 -20.03
CA PRO A 103 4.45 -29.61 -19.97
C PRO A 103 4.46 -28.10 -19.74
N ALA A 104 5.45 -27.59 -19.01
CA ALA A 104 5.66 -26.17 -18.73
C ALA A 104 5.51 -25.33 -20.02
N ARG A 105 4.31 -24.81 -20.25
CA ARG A 105 3.98 -24.00 -21.42
C ARG A 105 3.84 -22.57 -20.94
N ASN A 106 4.72 -21.71 -21.43
CA ASN A 106 4.60 -20.27 -21.25
C ASN A 106 3.25 -19.84 -21.83
N VAL A 107 2.30 -19.50 -20.95
CA VAL A 107 0.98 -19.06 -21.39
C VAL A 107 1.07 -17.58 -21.72
N THR A 108 0.72 -17.22 -22.95
CA THR A 108 0.57 -15.83 -23.36
C THR A 108 -0.75 -15.30 -22.80
N GLN A 109 -0.67 -14.31 -21.91
CA GLN A 109 -1.82 -13.60 -21.35
C GLN A 109 -1.84 -12.16 -21.86
N CYS A 110 -2.93 -11.43 -21.59
CA CYS A 110 -3.03 -10.02 -21.95
C CYS A 110 -2.57 -9.16 -20.77
N CYS A 111 -1.61 -8.28 -21.00
CA CYS A 111 -1.18 -7.28 -20.03
C CYS A 111 -1.68 -5.89 -20.45
N SER A 112 -2.19 -5.14 -19.49
CA SER A 112 -2.66 -3.76 -19.70
C SER A 112 -2.41 -2.91 -18.47
N GLY A 113 -2.23 -1.60 -18.65
CA GLY A 113 -2.07 -0.64 -17.57
C GLY A 113 -1.10 0.48 -17.94
N PHE A 114 -0.94 1.44 -17.02
CA PHE A 114 -0.16 2.66 -17.25
C PHE A 114 1.27 2.41 -17.74
N CYS A 115 1.97 1.41 -17.18
CA CYS A 115 3.35 1.12 -17.58
C CYS A 115 3.44 0.45 -18.96
N ILE A 116 2.37 -0.21 -19.41
CA ILE A 116 2.29 -0.84 -20.72
C ILE A 116 2.05 0.22 -21.80
N ASP A 117 1.11 1.14 -21.56
CA ASP A 117 0.81 2.23 -22.49
C ASP A 117 2.06 3.12 -22.71
N LEU A 118 2.82 3.36 -21.64
CA LEU A 118 4.08 4.10 -21.71
C LEU A 118 5.16 3.33 -22.49
N LEU A 119 5.22 2.00 -22.35
CA LEU A 119 6.17 1.15 -23.09
C LEU A 119 5.83 1.10 -24.58
N GLU A 120 4.55 0.99 -24.93
CA GLU A 120 4.07 1.04 -26.32
C GLU A 120 4.48 2.38 -26.95
N LYS A 121 4.26 3.49 -26.23
CA LYS A 121 4.67 4.81 -26.68
C LYS A 121 6.18 4.94 -26.92
N PHE A 122 7.01 4.37 -26.03
CA PHE A 122 8.46 4.34 -26.25
C PHE A 122 8.86 3.46 -27.42
N SER A 123 8.17 2.33 -27.64
CA SER A 123 8.39 1.43 -28.77
C SER A 123 8.16 2.14 -30.10
N ASP A 124 7.09 2.93 -30.19
CA ASP A 124 6.72 3.67 -31.40
C ASP A 124 7.68 4.85 -31.66
N ASP A 125 8.06 5.58 -30.61
CA ASP A 125 8.91 6.78 -30.75
C ASP A 125 10.38 6.42 -31.02
N LEU A 126 10.89 5.30 -30.46
CA LEU A 126 12.28 4.86 -30.61
C LEU A 126 12.47 3.74 -31.65
N GLY A 127 11.39 3.12 -32.12
CA GLY A 127 11.41 2.10 -33.18
C GLY A 127 12.01 0.75 -32.78
N PHE A 128 11.89 0.34 -31.51
CA PHE A 128 12.32 -0.99 -31.04
C PHE A 128 11.16 -1.99 -31.01
N THR A 129 11.48 -3.28 -30.88
CA THR A 129 10.49 -4.33 -30.61
C THR A 129 10.73 -4.92 -29.23
N TYR A 130 9.71 -5.47 -28.58
CA TYR A 130 9.88 -6.00 -27.23
C TYR A 130 9.08 -7.28 -26.98
N GLU A 131 9.55 -8.08 -26.02
CA GLU A 131 8.79 -9.17 -25.42
C GLU A 131 8.58 -8.91 -23.92
N LEU A 132 7.34 -8.98 -23.46
CA LEU A 132 7.00 -8.83 -22.04
C LEU A 132 7.03 -10.17 -21.33
N ILE A 133 7.77 -10.23 -20.23
CA ILE A 133 7.96 -11.44 -19.43
C ILE A 133 7.62 -11.12 -17.97
N ARG A 134 6.67 -11.86 -17.40
CA ARG A 134 6.42 -11.80 -15.96
C ARG A 134 7.61 -12.43 -15.24
N VAL A 135 8.09 -11.78 -14.19
CA VAL A 135 9.11 -12.37 -13.31
C VAL A 135 8.60 -13.65 -12.64
N ASP A 136 9.46 -14.67 -12.56
CA ASP A 136 9.13 -15.97 -11.95
C ASP A 136 8.78 -15.81 -10.46
N ASP A 137 9.60 -15.03 -9.73
CA ASP A 137 9.36 -14.66 -8.34
C ASP A 137 8.57 -13.35 -8.27
N PRO A 138 7.36 -13.30 -7.66
CA PRO A 138 6.56 -12.09 -7.55
C PRO A 138 7.12 -11.10 -6.50
N LYS A 139 8.36 -10.65 -6.70
CA LYS A 139 9.10 -9.76 -5.80
C LYS A 139 9.84 -8.68 -6.61
N TYR A 140 9.95 -7.49 -6.02
CA TYR A 140 10.66 -6.35 -6.62
C TYR A 140 12.18 -6.57 -6.73
N GLY A 141 12.75 -7.32 -5.80
CA GLY A 141 14.19 -7.53 -5.72
C GLY A 141 14.82 -6.82 -4.53
N THR A 142 15.30 -7.64 -3.61
CA THR A 142 16.10 -7.28 -2.44
C THR A 142 17.40 -8.07 -2.48
N HIS A 143 18.49 -7.46 -2.03
CA HIS A 143 19.77 -8.13 -1.95
C HIS A 143 19.79 -9.02 -0.69
N GLN A 144 19.81 -10.34 -0.89
CA GLN A 144 19.86 -11.32 0.19
C GLN A 144 20.98 -12.32 -0.07
N ASN A 145 21.82 -12.57 0.95
CA ASN A 145 22.90 -13.56 0.88
C ASN A 145 23.83 -13.41 -0.34
N GLY A 146 24.14 -12.16 -0.73
CA GLY A 146 25.01 -11.89 -1.88
C GLY A 146 24.36 -12.11 -3.25
N ARG A 147 23.05 -12.38 -3.31
CA ARG A 147 22.30 -12.55 -4.56
C ARG A 147 21.08 -11.63 -4.60
N TRP A 148 20.73 -11.22 -5.81
CA TRP A 148 19.51 -10.49 -6.09
C TRP A 148 18.37 -11.45 -6.42
N ASN A 149 17.21 -11.25 -5.80
CA ASN A 149 15.98 -11.96 -6.12
C ASN A 149 15.04 -11.10 -6.99
N GLY A 150 13.92 -11.67 -7.45
CA GLY A 150 12.87 -10.93 -8.14
C GLY A 150 13.33 -10.20 -9.41
N LEU A 151 12.74 -9.02 -9.68
CA LEU A 151 13.04 -8.22 -10.88
C LEU A 151 14.52 -7.82 -10.98
N MET A 152 15.11 -7.37 -9.86
CA MET A 152 16.55 -7.04 -9.83
C MET A 152 17.42 -8.27 -10.11
N GLY A 153 17.01 -9.46 -9.67
CA GLY A 153 17.69 -10.71 -9.98
C GLY A 153 17.64 -11.06 -11.46
N ALA A 154 16.53 -10.78 -12.14
CA ALA A 154 16.40 -10.99 -13.58
C ALA A 154 17.35 -10.06 -14.37
N LEU A 155 17.47 -8.80 -13.96
CA LEU A 155 18.41 -7.82 -14.55
C LEU A 155 19.87 -8.19 -14.27
N ALA A 156 20.21 -8.48 -13.01
CA ALA A 156 21.58 -8.81 -12.61
C ALA A 156 22.12 -10.05 -13.35
N ASN A 157 21.26 -11.03 -13.63
CA ASN A 157 21.60 -12.24 -14.37
C ASN A 157 21.50 -12.08 -15.90
N ARG A 158 21.22 -10.87 -16.43
CA ARG A 158 21.02 -10.59 -17.86
C ARG A 158 19.97 -11.51 -18.52
N ARG A 159 18.93 -11.89 -17.78
CA ARG A 159 17.78 -12.63 -18.35
C ARG A 159 16.83 -11.71 -19.12
N VAL A 160 16.83 -10.44 -18.73
CA VAL A 160 15.99 -9.36 -19.26
C VAL A 160 16.87 -8.13 -19.47
N ASP A 161 16.55 -7.35 -20.48
CA ASP A 161 17.32 -6.15 -20.86
C ASP A 161 16.78 -4.89 -20.18
N MET A 162 15.48 -4.89 -19.86
CA MET A 162 14.78 -3.77 -19.25
C MET A 162 13.76 -4.27 -18.24
N VAL A 163 13.47 -3.45 -17.23
CA VAL A 163 12.34 -3.64 -16.32
C VAL A 163 11.42 -2.45 -16.42
N MET A 164 10.14 -2.70 -16.61
CA MET A 164 9.11 -1.67 -16.70
C MET A 164 8.02 -1.95 -15.67
N THR A 165 8.08 -1.26 -14.53
CA THR A 165 7.17 -1.41 -13.38
C THR A 165 7.39 -0.27 -12.38
N SER A 166 6.66 -0.27 -11.27
CA SER A 166 6.75 0.66 -10.13
C SER A 166 8.00 0.42 -9.25
N LEU A 167 9.17 0.23 -9.88
CA LEU A 167 10.40 -0.07 -9.15
C LEU A 167 10.98 1.19 -8.51
N THR A 168 11.13 1.18 -7.17
CA THR A 168 11.75 2.29 -6.45
C THR A 168 13.25 2.41 -6.71
N VAL A 169 13.71 3.63 -6.99
CA VAL A 169 15.13 3.99 -7.12
C VAL A 169 15.78 3.92 -5.74
N ASN A 170 16.92 3.24 -5.63
CA ASN A 170 17.70 3.12 -4.40
C ASN A 170 19.17 2.94 -4.76
N ALA A 171 20.08 3.51 -3.95
CA ALA A 171 21.52 3.38 -4.10
C ALA A 171 21.99 1.93 -4.28
N GLU A 172 21.42 0.97 -3.53
CA GLU A 172 21.81 -0.45 -3.70
C GLU A 172 21.42 -1.03 -5.05
N ARG A 173 20.30 -0.58 -5.63
CA ARG A 173 19.84 -1.04 -6.94
C ARG A 173 20.59 -0.33 -8.06
N GLU A 174 20.98 0.92 -7.85
CA GLU A 174 21.74 1.74 -8.79
C GLU A 174 23.15 1.18 -9.04
N HIS A 175 23.71 0.45 -8.09
CA HIS A 175 24.96 -0.29 -8.30
C HIS A 175 24.87 -1.45 -9.31
N VAL A 176 23.66 -1.88 -9.66
CA VAL A 176 23.40 -3.07 -10.50
C VAL A 176 22.67 -2.71 -11.79
N ALA A 177 21.83 -1.69 -11.75
CA ALA A 177 21.03 -1.25 -12.88
C ALA A 177 20.98 0.28 -12.97
N ASP A 178 21.02 0.80 -14.19
CA ASP A 178 20.93 2.23 -14.46
C ASP A 178 19.46 2.67 -14.47
N PHE A 179 19.09 3.60 -13.58
CA PHE A 179 17.75 4.16 -13.54
C PHE A 179 17.62 5.35 -14.50
N LYS A 180 16.43 5.50 -15.10
CA LYS A 180 16.03 6.71 -15.81
C LYS A 180 15.35 7.69 -14.87
N ILE A 181 15.04 8.88 -15.39
CA ILE A 181 14.30 9.92 -14.66
C ILE A 181 12.98 9.31 -14.15
N PRO A 182 12.67 9.45 -12.85
CA PRO A 182 11.44 8.89 -12.30
C PRO A 182 10.23 9.53 -12.97
N PHE A 183 9.29 8.70 -13.43
CA PHE A 183 8.04 9.16 -14.06
C PHE A 183 6.93 9.48 -13.04
N MET A 184 7.11 9.07 -11.79
CA MET A 184 6.17 9.29 -10.69
C MET A 184 6.92 9.44 -9.37
N GLU A 185 6.52 10.42 -8.57
CA GLU A 185 7.00 10.59 -7.20
C GLU A 185 6.13 9.79 -6.24
N ALA A 186 6.73 8.84 -5.52
CA ALA A 186 6.05 8.01 -4.54
C ALA A 186 6.83 8.01 -3.21
N GLY A 187 6.08 8.10 -2.10
CA GLY A 187 6.62 8.04 -0.74
C GLY A 187 6.09 6.86 0.05
N ILE A 188 6.66 6.62 1.24
CA ILE A 188 6.13 5.63 2.18
C ILE A 188 5.01 6.28 2.99
N ALA A 189 3.83 5.66 2.99
CA ALA A 189 2.67 6.13 3.76
C ALA A 189 2.12 5.02 4.66
N ILE A 190 1.40 5.40 5.72
CA ILE A 190 0.78 4.48 6.66
C ILE A 190 -0.71 4.37 6.33
N LEU A 191 -1.19 3.14 6.17
CA LEU A 191 -2.61 2.86 5.94
C LEU A 191 -3.29 2.42 7.23
N VAL A 192 -4.35 3.11 7.62
CA VAL A 192 -5.15 2.82 8.82
C VAL A 192 -6.61 2.57 8.42
N ALA A 193 -7.26 1.62 9.11
CA ALA A 193 -8.69 1.38 8.95
C ALA A 193 -9.51 2.52 9.56
N LYS A 194 -10.39 3.10 8.75
CA LYS A 194 -11.43 4.01 9.23
C LYS A 194 -12.56 3.18 9.86
N ARG A 195 -12.82 3.38 11.15
CA ARG A 195 -13.91 2.70 11.87
C ARG A 195 -15.05 3.67 12.10
N THR A 196 -16.26 3.23 11.82
CA THR A 196 -17.48 3.94 12.23
C THR A 196 -17.71 3.61 13.71
N GLY A 197 -17.30 4.51 14.59
CA GLY A 197 -17.55 4.37 16.02
C GLY A 197 -19.03 4.58 16.30
N ILE A 198 -19.78 3.50 16.52
CA ILE A 198 -21.09 3.60 17.16
C ILE A 198 -20.81 3.66 18.65
N ILE A 199 -20.95 4.83 19.24
CA ILE A 199 -20.89 4.97 20.70
C ILE A 199 -22.05 4.14 21.27
N SER A 200 -21.73 3.11 22.06
CA SER A 200 -22.77 2.32 22.72
C SER A 200 -23.66 3.25 23.56
N PRO A 201 -25.00 3.14 23.48
CA PRO A 201 -25.92 3.89 24.33
C PRO A 201 -25.62 3.72 25.83
N THR A 202 -24.93 2.66 26.23
CA THR A 202 -24.51 2.42 27.62
C THR A 202 -23.42 3.39 28.11
N ALA A 203 -22.65 4.02 27.23
CA ALA A 203 -21.66 5.04 27.62
C ALA A 203 -22.33 6.29 28.24
N PHE A 204 -23.59 6.57 27.85
CA PHE A 204 -24.44 7.60 28.45
C PHE A 204 -24.75 7.28 29.93
N LEU A 205 -25.18 6.05 30.21
CA LEU A 205 -25.49 5.62 31.57
C LEU A 205 -24.24 5.59 32.44
N VAL A 206 -23.08 5.16 31.92
CA VAL A 206 -21.82 5.15 32.68
C VAL A 206 -21.36 6.57 33.06
N ARG A 207 -21.60 7.56 32.19
CA ARG A 207 -21.33 8.98 32.48
C ARG A 207 -22.26 9.55 33.56
N CYS A 208 -23.44 8.95 33.75
CA CYS A 208 -24.41 9.30 34.79
C CYS A 208 -24.30 8.43 36.07
N CYS A 209 -23.77 7.21 36.00
CA CYS A 209 -23.83 6.21 37.07
C CYS A 209 -22.57 6.13 37.96
N PHE A 210 -21.49 6.86 37.65
CA PHE A 210 -20.29 6.92 38.49
C PHE A 210 -20.46 7.76 39.79
N SER A 211 -21.70 7.93 40.26
CA SER A 211 -22.02 8.52 41.57
C SER A 211 -22.75 7.56 42.52
N VAL A 212 -22.83 6.26 42.21
CA VAL A 212 -23.47 5.29 43.11
C VAL A 212 -22.54 4.12 43.42
N GLY A 213 -21.67 4.33 44.41
CA GLY A 213 -20.87 3.28 45.03
C GLY A 213 -19.91 3.85 46.08
N PRO A 214 -20.27 3.87 47.38
CA PRO A 214 -19.40 4.40 48.43
C PRO A 214 -18.27 3.44 48.86
N HIS A 215 -18.03 2.33 48.14
CA HIS A 215 -17.09 1.30 48.59
C HIS A 215 -16.00 0.97 47.57
N ARG A 216 -15.14 1.95 47.25
CA ARG A 216 -13.74 1.71 46.86
C ARG A 216 -12.86 2.96 46.74
N ALA A 217 -13.17 4.02 47.47
CA ALA A 217 -12.38 5.25 47.50
C ALA A 217 -11.51 5.38 48.77
N VAL A 218 -10.85 4.30 49.17
CA VAL A 218 -9.77 4.35 50.17
C VAL A 218 -8.57 3.61 49.57
N ARG A 219 -7.46 4.33 49.43
CA ARG A 219 -6.20 3.97 48.73
C ARG A 219 -6.22 4.20 47.22
N TYR A 220 -6.06 5.46 46.81
CA TYR A 220 -4.86 5.98 46.15
C TYR A 220 -5.08 7.48 45.96
N GLY A 221 -4.40 8.24 46.82
CA GLY A 221 -4.56 9.67 46.93
C GLY A 221 -3.87 10.44 45.81
N ILE A 222 -4.42 11.62 45.56
CA ILE A 222 -3.68 12.89 45.44
C ILE A 222 -2.58 12.88 44.36
N LEU A 223 -2.98 13.03 43.10
CA LEU A 223 -2.45 14.02 42.15
C LEU A 223 -3.22 13.86 40.83
N ALA A 224 -3.51 14.98 40.16
CA ALA A 224 -4.13 15.06 38.83
C ALA A 224 -5.67 14.93 38.74
N SER A 225 -6.37 15.93 39.28
CA SER A 225 -7.70 16.31 38.76
C SER A 225 -7.75 17.80 38.41
N ARG A 226 -6.82 18.21 37.54
CA ARG A 226 -6.97 19.43 36.75
C ARG A 226 -8.19 19.26 35.84
N ARG A 227 -9.22 20.09 36.05
CA ARG A 227 -10.36 20.34 35.12
C ARG A 227 -11.07 19.08 34.59
N ARG A 228 -11.99 18.51 35.38
CA ARG A 228 -13.15 17.79 34.82
C ARG A 228 -14.42 18.39 35.41
N ARG A 229 -15.03 19.26 34.61
CA ARG A 229 -16.22 20.06 34.91
C ARG A 229 -17.37 19.11 35.28
N CYS A 230 -17.74 19.08 36.55
CA CYS A 230 -18.85 18.32 37.11
C CYS A 230 -20.18 18.87 36.58
N HIS A 231 -20.57 18.46 35.38
CA HIS A 231 -21.93 18.71 34.85
C HIS A 231 -23.00 17.86 35.57
N SER A 232 -22.57 16.88 36.39
CA SER A 232 -23.43 15.91 37.07
C SER A 232 -24.15 16.47 38.30
N SER A 233 -23.64 17.51 38.95
CA SER A 233 -24.23 18.06 40.18
C SER A 233 -25.51 18.87 39.91
N ILE A 234 -25.61 19.54 38.76
CA ILE A 234 -26.76 20.39 38.41
C ILE A 234 -27.95 19.54 37.96
N ALA A 235 -27.72 18.51 37.12
CA ALA A 235 -28.79 17.66 36.62
C ALA A 235 -29.43 16.81 37.73
N ALA A 236 -28.63 16.25 38.65
CA ALA A 236 -29.14 15.47 39.77
C ALA A 236 -29.94 16.35 40.76
N LEU A 237 -29.48 17.57 41.02
CA LEU A 237 -30.16 18.52 41.89
C LEU A 237 -31.45 19.06 41.23
N ALA A 238 -31.44 19.26 39.92
CA ALA A 238 -32.64 19.59 39.14
C ALA A 238 -33.66 18.44 39.14
N ILE A 239 -33.24 17.18 39.03
CA ILE A 239 -34.12 16.00 39.09
C ILE A 239 -34.68 15.81 40.52
N PHE A 240 -33.86 16.04 41.56
CA PHE A 240 -34.30 15.97 42.95
C PHE A 240 -35.35 17.05 43.25
N LEU A 241 -35.08 18.30 42.87
CA LEU A 241 -36.07 19.38 42.97
C LEU A 241 -37.30 19.08 42.11
N PHE A 242 -37.12 18.50 40.91
CA PHE A 242 -38.21 18.10 40.02
C PHE A 242 -39.10 17.02 40.66
N LYS A 243 -38.53 16.04 41.36
CA LYS A 243 -39.32 14.97 41.98
C LYS A 243 -39.95 15.41 43.30
N TRP A 244 -39.29 16.31 44.03
CA TRP A 244 -39.66 16.67 45.40
C TRP A 244 -40.59 17.89 45.48
N LEU A 245 -40.46 18.89 44.60
CA LEU A 245 -41.35 20.05 44.52
C LEU A 245 -42.52 19.86 43.53
N SER A 246 -42.67 18.68 42.95
CA SER A 246 -43.77 18.39 42.02
C SER A 246 -45.13 18.42 42.74
N PRO A 247 -46.06 19.32 42.37
CA PRO A 247 -47.35 19.44 43.05
C PRO A 247 -48.27 18.20 42.92
N SER A 248 -47.94 17.24 42.05
CA SER A 248 -48.84 16.15 41.67
C SER A 248 -48.17 14.80 41.44
N GLY A 249 -46.93 14.58 41.90
CA GLY A 249 -46.29 13.26 41.87
C GLY A 249 -46.26 12.62 40.48
N TYR A 250 -45.57 13.23 39.51
CA TYR A 250 -45.47 12.67 38.16
C TYR A 250 -44.68 11.35 38.15
N ASN A 251 -45.40 10.23 38.03
CA ASN A 251 -44.84 8.95 37.57
C ASN A 251 -44.82 8.96 36.04
N MET A 252 -43.63 8.95 35.42
CA MET A 252 -43.46 8.97 33.94
C MET A 252 -43.97 7.71 33.22
N GLN A 253 -44.67 6.81 33.90
CA GLN A 253 -45.03 5.50 33.38
C GLN A 253 -46.53 5.33 33.11
N ALA A 254 -47.33 6.38 33.28
CA ALA A 254 -48.74 6.36 32.96
C ALA A 254 -49.20 7.71 32.42
N SER A 255 -49.86 7.70 31.26
CA SER A 255 -50.70 8.79 30.79
C SER A 255 -51.93 8.88 31.69
N VAL A 256 -51.75 9.40 32.91
CA VAL A 256 -52.86 9.59 33.85
C VAL A 256 -53.49 10.94 33.55
N ASN A 257 -54.79 10.94 33.22
CA ASN A 257 -55.58 12.17 33.17
C ASN A 257 -55.64 12.76 34.59
N ILE A 258 -54.86 13.82 34.82
CA ILE A 258 -54.87 14.58 36.08
C ILE A 258 -55.97 15.62 35.98
N ASP A 259 -56.90 15.64 36.93
CA ASP A 259 -57.96 16.64 37.02
C ASP A 259 -57.36 18.06 37.02
N CYS A 260 -57.84 18.92 36.12
CA CYS A 260 -57.30 20.26 35.97
C CYS A 260 -57.47 21.08 37.26
N PRO A 261 -56.39 21.65 37.83
CA PRO A 261 -56.50 22.46 39.03
C PRO A 261 -57.42 23.66 38.81
N LYS A 262 -58.39 23.84 39.70
CA LYS A 262 -59.46 24.85 39.59
C LYS A 262 -59.01 26.27 40.01
N GLY A 263 -57.97 26.39 40.84
CA GLY A 263 -57.45 27.67 41.33
C GLY A 263 -56.47 28.36 40.38
N PHE A 264 -56.53 29.70 40.27
CA PHE A 264 -55.68 30.51 39.40
C PHE A 264 -54.17 30.34 39.70
N THR A 265 -53.79 30.33 40.97
CA THR A 265 -52.40 30.12 41.42
C THR A 265 -51.88 28.73 41.06
N SER A 266 -52.72 27.70 41.16
CA SER A 266 -52.37 26.32 40.84
C SER A 266 -52.20 26.10 39.34
N ARG A 267 -53.00 26.79 38.50
CA ARG A 267 -52.81 26.80 37.04
C ARG A 267 -51.49 27.46 36.63
N PHE A 268 -51.12 28.57 37.26
CA PHE A 268 -49.85 29.25 36.98
C PHE A 268 -48.65 28.35 37.32
N ILE A 269 -48.65 27.70 38.49
CA ILE A 269 -47.59 26.79 38.91
C ILE A 269 -47.51 25.56 37.97
N SER A 270 -48.65 25.00 37.59
CA SER A 270 -48.71 23.86 36.65
C SER A 270 -48.16 24.22 35.26
N ASN A 271 -48.45 25.41 34.75
CA ASN A 271 -47.93 25.88 33.46
C ASN A 271 -46.41 26.12 33.51
N VAL A 272 -45.90 26.78 34.55
CA VAL A 272 -44.45 26.97 34.75
C VAL A 272 -43.74 25.62 34.85
N TRP A 273 -44.35 24.66 35.54
CA TRP A 273 -43.85 23.29 35.65
C TRP A 273 -43.82 22.55 34.32
N ALA A 274 -44.89 22.64 33.53
CA ALA A 274 -44.97 22.03 32.21
C ALA A 274 -43.92 22.62 31.25
N THR A 275 -43.73 23.94 31.26
CA THR A 275 -42.68 24.60 30.47
C THR A 275 -41.28 24.12 30.87
N PHE A 276 -41.00 24.02 32.17
CA PHE A 276 -39.73 23.50 32.67
C PHE A 276 -39.50 22.03 32.24
N ALA A 277 -40.52 21.17 32.37
CA ALA A 277 -40.44 19.77 31.97
C ALA A 277 -40.15 19.59 30.47
N VAL A 278 -40.78 20.40 29.61
CA VAL A 278 -40.55 20.39 28.16
C VAL A 278 -39.13 20.86 27.83
N VAL A 279 -38.64 21.93 28.47
CA VAL A 279 -37.27 22.41 28.26
C VAL A 279 -36.23 21.37 28.72
N PHE A 280 -36.47 20.72 29.87
CA PHE A 280 -35.60 19.66 30.36
C PHE A 280 -35.58 18.45 29.42
N LEU A 281 -36.75 18.01 28.94
CA LEU A 281 -36.86 16.94 27.96
C LEU A 281 -36.13 17.30 26.66
N ALA A 282 -36.29 18.54 26.17
CA ALA A 282 -35.62 19.02 24.97
C ALA A 282 -34.09 19.04 25.10
N ILE A 283 -33.55 19.47 26.26
CA ILE A 283 -32.10 19.45 26.51
C ILE A 283 -31.59 18.00 26.63
N TYR A 284 -32.36 17.12 27.27
CA TYR A 284 -32.02 15.70 27.37
C TYR A 284 -31.99 15.04 25.98
N THR A 285 -33.02 15.26 25.16
CA THR A 285 -33.09 14.69 23.80
C THR A 285 -32.03 15.29 22.88
N ALA A 286 -31.72 16.59 23.00
CA ALA A 286 -30.65 17.23 22.23
C ALA A 286 -29.26 16.67 22.59
N ASN A 287 -28.97 16.45 23.87
CA ASN A 287 -27.70 15.86 24.31
C ASN A 287 -27.57 14.38 23.91
N LEU A 288 -28.68 13.64 23.97
CA LEU A 288 -28.74 12.27 23.49
C LEU A 288 -28.48 12.21 21.98
N ALA A 289 -29.15 13.07 21.21
CA ALA A 289 -28.96 13.17 19.76
C ALA A 289 -27.52 13.56 19.40
N ALA A 290 -26.96 14.59 20.05
CA ALA A 290 -25.60 15.06 19.79
C ALA A 290 -24.51 13.99 20.03
N ASN A 291 -24.72 13.10 20.99
CA ASN A 291 -23.81 12.00 21.28
C ASN A 291 -24.06 10.75 20.44
N MET A 292 -25.24 10.62 19.83
CA MET A 292 -25.58 9.55 18.90
C MET A 292 -25.06 9.83 17.48
N ILE A 293 -24.59 11.05 17.20
CA ILE A 293 -23.92 11.38 15.93
C ILE A 293 -22.67 10.50 15.81
N THR A 294 -22.65 9.64 14.80
CA THR A 294 -21.52 8.77 14.51
C THR A 294 -20.30 9.62 14.21
N ARG A 295 -19.25 9.48 15.01
CA ARG A 295 -17.94 10.04 14.70
C ARG A 295 -17.11 8.98 13.98
N GLU A 296 -16.40 9.43 12.96
CA GLU A 296 -15.41 8.61 12.30
C GLU A 296 -14.22 8.49 13.23
N GLU A 297 -13.98 7.29 13.75
CA GLU A 297 -12.82 7.00 14.59
C GLU A 297 -11.74 6.37 13.71
N PHE A 298 -10.62 7.07 13.58
CA PHE A 298 -9.42 6.56 12.96
C PHE A 298 -8.21 6.87 13.84
N TYR A 299 -7.17 6.04 13.76
CA TYR A 299 -5.90 6.38 14.39
C TYR A 299 -5.22 7.45 13.55
N ASP A 300 -5.24 8.67 14.04
CA ASP A 300 -4.43 9.76 13.50
C ASP A 300 -2.97 9.54 13.98
N LEU A 301 -2.09 9.25 13.03
CA LEU A 301 -0.67 9.00 13.27
C LEU A 301 0.11 10.17 12.68
N SER A 302 0.94 10.78 13.52
CA SER A 302 1.75 11.96 13.14
C SER A 302 2.82 11.66 12.09
N GLY A 303 3.14 10.39 11.86
CA GLY A 303 4.12 9.92 10.89
C GLY A 303 4.81 8.64 11.39
N VAL A 304 6.00 8.39 10.86
CA VAL A 304 6.83 7.23 11.27
C VAL A 304 7.37 7.37 12.71
N GLU A 305 7.60 8.60 13.17
CA GLU A 305 8.14 8.90 14.50
C GLU A 305 7.09 8.90 15.61
N ASP A 306 5.84 8.52 15.30
CA ASP A 306 4.78 8.47 16.29
C ASP A 306 5.18 7.56 17.48
N PRO A 307 4.99 8.00 18.74
CA PRO A 307 5.32 7.19 19.93
C PRO A 307 4.69 5.79 19.90
N ARG A 308 3.52 5.62 19.28
CA ARG A 308 2.83 4.34 19.14
C ARG A 308 3.58 3.36 18.21
N LEU A 309 4.31 3.87 17.22
CA LEU A 309 5.11 3.07 16.29
C LEU A 309 6.54 2.89 16.79
N MET A 310 7.14 3.95 17.34
CA MET A 310 8.49 3.93 17.89
C MET A 310 8.59 3.04 19.14
N SER A 311 7.53 2.97 19.93
CA SER A 311 7.45 2.14 21.14
C SER A 311 6.13 1.38 21.19
N PRO A 312 6.03 0.22 20.53
CA PRO A 312 4.77 -0.54 20.40
C PRO A 312 4.18 -1.01 21.73
N LYS A 313 5.03 -1.15 22.76
CA LYS A 313 4.66 -1.55 24.13
C LYS A 313 4.18 -0.39 25.01
N SER A 314 4.15 0.85 24.49
CA SER A 314 3.69 2.02 25.25
C SER A 314 2.17 2.03 25.46
N HIS A 315 1.41 1.31 24.62
CA HIS A 315 -0.04 1.20 24.69
C HIS A 315 -0.45 -0.24 24.99
N GLU A 316 -1.52 -0.43 25.76
CA GLU A 316 -2.10 -1.73 26.07
C GLU A 316 -3.55 -1.79 25.52
N PRO A 317 -3.86 -2.71 24.59
CA PRO A 317 -2.96 -3.71 23.98
C PRO A 317 -1.91 -3.09 23.04
N PRO A 318 -0.78 -3.79 22.79
CA PRO A 318 0.27 -3.30 21.89
C PRO A 318 -0.28 -2.97 20.50
N PHE A 319 0.15 -1.84 19.95
CA PHE A 319 -0.26 -1.42 18.61
C PHE A 319 0.36 -2.36 17.56
N ARG A 320 -0.48 -2.98 16.72
CA ARG A 320 -0.04 -3.95 15.71
C ARG A 320 0.10 -3.26 14.36
N PHE A 321 1.24 -3.45 13.73
CA PHE A 321 1.52 -2.95 12.39
C PHE A 321 2.58 -3.85 11.74
N GLY A 322 2.58 -3.86 10.41
CA GLY A 322 3.46 -4.69 9.62
C GLY A 322 3.53 -4.17 8.19
N THR A 323 4.42 -4.73 7.40
CA THR A 323 4.59 -4.41 5.99
C THR A 323 4.62 -5.69 5.14
N VAL A 324 4.74 -5.54 3.83
CA VAL A 324 4.98 -6.65 2.92
C VAL A 324 6.45 -7.07 2.99
N SER A 325 6.69 -8.36 3.19
CA SER A 325 8.03 -8.93 3.32
C SER A 325 8.85 -8.81 2.03
N ASN A 326 10.17 -8.68 2.16
CA ASN A 326 11.13 -8.54 1.08
C ASN A 326 10.88 -7.35 0.14
N THR A 327 10.40 -6.23 0.71
CA THR A 327 10.16 -5.00 -0.04
C THR A 327 11.13 -3.89 0.37
N HIS A 328 11.15 -2.82 -0.41
CA HIS A 328 11.95 -1.63 -0.12
C HIS A 328 11.59 -1.01 1.24
N THR A 329 10.31 -1.02 1.62
CA THR A 329 9.84 -0.43 2.88
C THR A 329 10.39 -1.20 4.09
N GLU A 330 10.35 -2.53 4.07
CA GLU A 330 10.93 -3.37 5.13
C GLU A 330 12.44 -3.12 5.27
N ALA A 331 13.18 -3.10 4.16
CA ALA A 331 14.62 -2.86 4.17
C ALA A 331 14.95 -1.44 4.70
N THR A 332 14.16 -0.44 4.35
CA THR A 332 14.33 0.94 4.81
C THR A 332 14.09 1.05 6.33
N ILE A 333 13.03 0.41 6.83
CA ILE A 333 12.70 0.38 8.27
C ILE A 333 13.77 -0.40 9.03
N LEU A 334 14.28 -1.52 8.50
CA LEU A 334 15.36 -2.27 9.13
C LEU A 334 16.63 -1.42 9.32
N ARG A 335 16.97 -0.57 8.35
CA ARG A 335 18.16 0.30 8.43
C ARG A 335 18.02 1.42 9.46
N HIS A 336 16.86 2.08 9.49
CA HIS A 336 16.67 3.29 10.29
C HIS A 336 16.00 3.03 11.65
N TYR A 337 15.09 2.05 11.74
CA TYR A 337 14.24 1.77 12.91
C TYR A 337 14.23 0.28 13.29
N LYS A 338 15.32 -0.19 13.91
CA LYS A 338 15.52 -1.61 14.26
C LYS A 338 14.45 -2.16 15.22
N GLU A 339 14.10 -1.40 16.28
CA GLU A 339 13.07 -1.82 17.25
C GLU A 339 11.70 -1.96 16.60
N MET A 340 11.35 -1.00 15.73
CA MET A 340 10.13 -1.03 14.94
C MET A 340 10.10 -2.29 14.05
N HIS A 341 11.20 -2.56 13.34
CA HIS A 341 11.32 -3.75 12.51
C HIS A 341 11.18 -5.06 13.31
N TYR A 342 11.76 -5.14 14.51
CA TYR A 342 11.65 -6.33 15.37
C TYR A 342 10.19 -6.63 15.73
N HIS A 343 9.41 -5.60 16.06
CA HIS A 343 7.98 -5.75 16.33
C HIS A 343 7.18 -6.14 15.08
N MET A 344 7.48 -5.51 13.94
CA MET A 344 6.80 -5.76 12.67
C MET A 344 6.99 -7.19 12.16
N ARG A 345 8.13 -7.84 12.45
CA ARG A 345 8.46 -9.18 11.95
C ARG A 345 7.37 -10.22 12.23
N ASN A 346 6.64 -10.09 13.34
CA ASN A 346 5.56 -11.00 13.72
C ASN A 346 4.24 -10.76 12.96
N TYR A 347 4.12 -9.61 12.28
CA TYR A 347 2.91 -9.17 11.59
C TYR A 347 3.13 -8.90 10.09
N ASN A 348 4.33 -9.16 9.57
CA ASN A 348 4.63 -9.00 8.16
C ASN A 348 3.88 -10.03 7.32
N LEU A 349 3.44 -9.61 6.13
CA LEU A 349 2.68 -10.43 5.19
C LEU A 349 3.44 -10.56 3.87
N ASN A 350 3.15 -11.58 3.07
CA ASN A 350 3.82 -11.78 1.78
C ASN A 350 3.12 -11.06 0.63
N GLU A 351 1.83 -10.74 0.77
CA GLU A 351 1.02 -10.15 -0.30
C GLU A 351 0.36 -8.84 0.12
N ILE A 352 0.30 -7.89 -0.82
CA ILE A 352 -0.35 -6.60 -0.65
C ILE A 352 -1.86 -6.78 -0.38
N ARG A 353 -2.53 -7.67 -1.14
CA ARG A 353 -3.97 -7.93 -1.01
C ARG A 353 -4.32 -8.48 0.38
N ALA A 354 -3.48 -9.35 0.93
CA ALA A 354 -3.63 -9.86 2.29
C ALA A 354 -3.52 -8.73 3.33
N GLY A 355 -2.57 -7.81 3.15
CA GLY A 355 -2.41 -6.63 4.02
C GLY A 355 -3.64 -5.73 4.04
N ILE A 356 -4.18 -5.38 2.87
CA ILE A 356 -5.40 -4.57 2.78
C ILE A 356 -6.58 -5.27 3.47
N LYS A 357 -6.71 -6.60 3.28
CA LYS A 357 -7.77 -7.39 3.91
C LYS A 357 -7.61 -7.47 5.43
N ALA A 358 -6.39 -7.55 5.94
CA ALA A 358 -6.10 -7.54 7.37
C ALA A 358 -6.50 -6.19 7.98
N VAL A 359 -6.07 -5.07 7.38
CA VAL A 359 -6.44 -3.73 7.86
C VAL A 359 -7.97 -3.54 7.90
N LYS A 360 -8.68 -3.98 6.85
CA LYS A 360 -10.16 -3.90 6.82
C LYS A 360 -10.85 -4.71 7.92
N ARG A 361 -10.26 -5.82 8.38
CA ARG A 361 -10.82 -6.65 9.45
C ARG A 361 -10.60 -6.04 10.84
N GLY A 362 -9.67 -5.11 10.96
CA GLY A 362 -9.28 -4.47 12.22
C GLY A 362 -8.29 -5.31 13.00
#